data_AF-A0ABD4PNW6-F1
#
_entry.id   AF-A0ABD4PNW6-F1
#
_cell.length_a   1.000
_cell.length_b   1.000
_cell.length_c   1.000
_cell.angle_alpha   90.00
_cell.angle_beta   90.00
_cell.angle_gamma   90.00
#
_symmetry.space_group_name_H-M   'P 1'
#
loop_
_entity.id
_entity.type
_entity.pdbx_description
1 polymer ?
#
loop_
_entity_poly.entity_id
_entity_poly.type
_entity_poly.pdbx_seq_one_letter_code
_entity_poly.pdbx_strand_id
1 'polypeptide(L)'
;TEIEWLSDVELRDMFRPMVERPVRRCEIRWLNNIYYAPELRDEHGRKVLISYDIHDAERITVRRLDGSVICEAVWGGNKREAFPVSAEYYKQQQRLKGMRKRAEEKIRDAEDEVVNVLEHKQQEPWLENIYRPVGNAVIVQQPVADDEPDEEYERNFQRGLQLLEAKLKENDPLA
;
A
#
# COMPACT_ATOMS: atom_id res chain seq x y z
N THR A 1 2.70 -16.20 -34.75
CA THR A 1 1.79 -15.42 -33.91
C THR A 1 2.55 -14.22 -33.42
N GLU A 2 2.23 -13.05 -33.95
CA GLU A 2 2.82 -11.81 -33.47
C GLU A 2 2.21 -11.51 -32.10
N ILE A 3 3.05 -11.18 -31.11
CA ILE A 3 2.59 -10.83 -29.76
C ILE A 3 2.30 -9.34 -29.78
N GLU A 4 1.02 -8.98 -29.76
CA GLU A 4 0.57 -7.61 -29.63
C GLU A 4 0.50 -7.25 -28.14
N TRP A 5 1.29 -6.27 -27.73
CA TRP A 5 1.30 -5.77 -26.36
C TRP A 5 0.17 -4.75 -26.19
N LEU A 6 -0.61 -4.88 -25.11
CA LEU A 6 -1.62 -3.90 -24.75
C LEU A 6 -0.97 -2.56 -24.41
N SER A 7 -1.70 -1.47 -24.69
CA SER A 7 -1.31 -0.14 -24.25
C SER A 7 -1.38 0.00 -22.73
N ASP A 8 -0.63 0.93 -22.16
CA ASP A 8 -0.60 1.19 -20.71
C ASP A 8 -2.00 1.50 -20.14
N VAL A 9 -2.85 2.16 -20.94
CA VAL A 9 -4.22 2.49 -20.55
C VAL A 9 -5.07 1.23 -20.44
N GLU A 10 -4.97 0.33 -21.43
CA GLU A 10 -5.72 -0.93 -21.42
C GLU A 10 -5.25 -1.84 -20.29
N LEU A 11 -3.93 -1.92 -20.05
CA LEU A 11 -3.36 -2.67 -18.95
C LEU A 11 -3.92 -2.19 -17.60
N ARG A 12 -4.03 -0.86 -17.44
CA ARG A 12 -4.53 -0.24 -16.23
C ARG A 12 -6.01 -0.53 -16.00
N ASP A 13 -6.78 -0.67 -17.07
CA ASP A 13 -8.23 -0.89 -17.02
C ASP A 13 -8.62 -2.36 -16.83
N MET A 14 -7.81 -3.32 -17.27
CA MET A 14 -8.15 -4.75 -17.24
C MET A 14 -8.54 -5.27 -15.84
N PHE A 15 -8.01 -4.65 -14.78
CA PHE A 15 -8.22 -5.09 -13.39
C PHE A 15 -9.04 -4.11 -12.55
N ARG A 16 -9.64 -3.07 -13.17
CA ARG A 16 -10.39 -2.06 -12.43
C ARG A 16 -11.88 -2.43 -12.34
N PRO A 17 -12.40 -2.77 -11.15
CA PRO A 17 -13.84 -2.98 -10.98
C PRO A 17 -14.64 -1.74 -11.39
N MET A 18 -15.78 -1.99 -12.05
CA MET A 18 -16.68 -0.94 -12.54
C MET A 18 -17.98 -0.91 -11.74
N VAL A 19 -18.42 0.28 -11.34
CA VAL A 19 -19.69 0.47 -10.63
C VAL A 19 -20.46 1.67 -11.19
N GLU A 20 -21.76 1.48 -11.40
CA GLU A 20 -22.66 2.55 -11.85
C GLU A 20 -23.01 3.50 -10.69
N ARG A 21 -22.82 4.81 -10.89
CA ARG A 21 -23.22 5.85 -9.93
C ARG A 21 -23.77 7.10 -10.62
N PRO A 22 -24.69 7.81 -9.96
CA PRO A 22 -25.19 9.09 -10.47
C PRO A 22 -24.19 10.22 -10.20
N VAL A 23 -24.04 11.12 -11.18
CA VAL A 23 -23.28 12.37 -11.05
C VAL A 23 -24.18 13.46 -10.49
N ARG A 24 -23.70 14.20 -9.47
CA ARG A 24 -24.42 15.35 -8.90
C ARG A 24 -23.46 16.52 -8.69
N ARG A 25 -23.75 17.66 -9.31
CA ARG A 25 -22.94 18.90 -9.20
C ARG A 25 -21.45 18.67 -9.48
N CYS A 26 -21.13 17.89 -10.52
CA CYS A 26 -19.76 17.47 -10.86
C CYS A 26 -19.07 16.61 -9.79
N GLU A 27 -19.84 16.07 -8.84
CA GLU A 27 -19.37 15.19 -7.78
C GLU A 27 -19.96 13.79 -7.93
N ILE A 28 -19.17 12.80 -7.53
CA ILE A 28 -19.54 11.40 -7.48
C ILE A 28 -19.26 10.88 -6.08
N ARG A 29 -20.27 10.25 -5.47
CA ARG A 29 -20.15 9.65 -4.13
C ARG A 29 -19.88 8.16 -4.25
N TRP A 30 -18.76 7.71 -3.71
CA TRP A 30 -18.35 6.30 -3.71
C TRP A 30 -17.59 5.97 -2.43
N LEU A 31 -17.92 4.88 -1.73
CA LEU A 31 -17.27 4.44 -0.47
C LEU A 31 -17.04 5.57 0.56
N ASN A 32 -18.05 6.41 0.79
CA ASN A 32 -17.97 7.61 1.66
C ASN A 32 -16.99 8.72 1.17
N ASN A 33 -16.35 8.52 0.03
CA ASN A 33 -15.52 9.52 -0.64
C ASN A 33 -16.34 10.34 -1.64
N ILE A 34 -15.94 11.60 -1.80
CA ILE A 34 -16.49 12.52 -2.80
C ILE A 34 -15.40 12.78 -3.82
N TYR A 35 -15.63 12.34 -5.04
CA TYR A 35 -14.75 12.57 -6.19
C TYR A 35 -15.30 13.72 -7.01
N TYR A 36 -14.42 14.60 -7.50
CA TYR A 36 -14.80 15.78 -8.26
C TYR A 36 -13.96 15.92 -9.52
N ALA A 37 -14.63 16.26 -10.63
CA ALA A 37 -13.97 16.70 -11.86
C ALA A 37 -14.87 17.75 -12.56
N PRO A 38 -14.30 18.86 -13.05
CA PRO A 38 -15.09 19.89 -13.74
C PRO A 38 -15.73 19.39 -15.04
N GLU A 39 -15.13 18.38 -15.68
CA GLU A 39 -15.57 17.74 -16.92
C GLU A 39 -16.89 16.96 -16.77
N LEU A 40 -17.27 16.60 -15.54
CA LEU A 40 -18.54 15.94 -15.24
C LEU A 40 -19.76 16.87 -15.31
N ARG A 41 -19.56 18.12 -15.72
CA ARG A 41 -20.64 19.12 -15.84
C ARG A 41 -21.71 18.70 -16.84
N ASP A 42 -21.30 18.14 -17.97
CA ASP A 42 -22.22 17.79 -19.07
C ASP A 42 -23.05 16.53 -18.76
N GLU A 43 -22.53 15.65 -17.90
CA GLU A 43 -23.19 14.42 -17.47
C GLU A 43 -23.97 14.60 -16.15
N HIS A 44 -24.33 15.83 -15.80
CA HIS A 44 -25.08 16.13 -14.58
C HIS A 44 -26.43 15.39 -14.53
N GLY A 45 -26.67 14.64 -13.44
CA GLY A 45 -27.92 13.89 -13.25
C GLY A 45 -27.99 12.57 -14.00
N ARG A 46 -27.01 12.26 -14.86
CA ARG A 46 -26.90 10.96 -15.53
C ARG A 46 -26.12 9.98 -14.66
N LYS A 47 -26.28 8.70 -14.98
CA LYS A 47 -25.50 7.63 -14.40
C LYS A 47 -24.26 7.39 -15.25
N VAL A 48 -23.13 7.23 -14.58
CA VAL A 48 -21.82 6.98 -15.18
C VAL A 48 -21.23 5.72 -14.56
N LEU A 49 -20.30 5.10 -15.26
CA LEU A 49 -19.51 3.98 -14.75
C LEU A 49 -18.23 4.53 -14.12
N ILE A 50 -17.93 4.07 -12.92
CA ILE A 50 -16.70 4.38 -12.21
C ILE A 50 -15.81 3.15 -12.24
N SER A 51 -14.63 3.27 -12.85
CA SER A 51 -13.53 2.32 -12.69
C SER A 51 -12.64 2.81 -11.55
N TYR A 52 -12.50 2.02 -10.49
CA TYR A 52 -11.66 2.37 -9.34
C TYR A 52 -10.56 1.34 -9.11
N ASP A 53 -9.48 1.78 -8.49
CA ASP A 53 -8.40 0.92 -8.03
C ASP A 53 -8.66 0.53 -6.57
N ILE A 54 -8.39 -0.73 -6.21
CA ILE A 54 -8.57 -1.19 -4.83
C ILE A 54 -7.43 -0.68 -3.94
N HIS A 55 -6.26 -0.40 -4.54
CA HIS A 55 -5.08 0.06 -3.82
C HIS A 55 -4.95 1.58 -3.78
N ASP A 56 -5.58 2.29 -4.71
CA ASP A 56 -5.52 3.75 -4.82
C ASP A 56 -6.93 4.38 -4.83
N ALA A 57 -7.24 5.10 -3.77
CA ALA A 57 -8.50 5.82 -3.61
C ALA A 57 -8.41 7.30 -3.99
N GLU A 58 -7.24 7.82 -4.39
CA GLU A 58 -7.05 9.24 -4.71
C GLU A 58 -7.80 9.64 -5.98
N ARG A 59 -7.84 8.75 -6.96
CA ARG A 59 -8.42 9.01 -8.29
C ARG A 59 -9.31 7.87 -8.74
N ILE A 60 -10.39 8.22 -9.44
CA ILE A 60 -11.24 7.27 -10.15
C ILE A 60 -11.34 7.66 -11.62
N THR A 61 -11.46 6.66 -12.50
CA THR A 61 -11.71 6.89 -13.92
C THR A 61 -13.21 6.81 -14.17
N VAL A 62 -13.78 7.86 -14.78
CA VAL A 62 -15.22 7.95 -15.05
C VAL A 62 -15.49 7.72 -16.53
N ARG A 63 -16.46 6.86 -16.82
CA ARG A 63 -16.87 6.45 -18.16
C ARG A 63 -18.36 6.64 -18.38
N ARG A 64 -18.76 6.81 -19.63
CA ARG A 64 -20.17 6.67 -20.03
C ARG A 64 -20.61 5.22 -19.93
N LEU A 65 -21.93 5.00 -20.00
CA LEU A 65 -22.50 3.65 -20.11
C LEU A 65 -22.02 2.91 -21.36
N ASP A 66 -21.67 3.67 -22.41
CA ASP A 66 -21.10 3.15 -23.66
C ASP A 66 -19.62 2.72 -23.53
N GLY A 67 -19.01 2.89 -22.35
CA GLY A 67 -17.61 2.55 -22.07
C GLY A 67 -16.60 3.64 -22.41
N SER A 68 -17.00 4.72 -23.10
CA SER A 68 -16.12 5.85 -23.42
C SER A 68 -15.64 6.57 -22.16
N VAL A 69 -14.33 6.82 -22.07
CA VAL A 69 -13.71 7.58 -20.98
C VAL A 69 -14.12 9.04 -21.07
N ILE A 70 -14.61 9.60 -19.97
CA ILE A 70 -14.94 11.01 -19.84
C ILE A 70 -13.76 11.76 -19.23
N CYS A 71 -13.40 11.37 -18.00
CA CYS A 71 -12.43 12.10 -17.20
C CYS A 71 -11.88 11.25 -16.05
N GLU A 72 -10.79 11.72 -15.43
CA GLU A 72 -10.37 11.25 -14.10
C GLU A 72 -10.89 12.21 -13.02
N ALA A 73 -11.61 11.67 -12.04
CA ALA A 73 -12.11 12.44 -10.90
C ALA A 73 -11.23 12.25 -9.67
N VAL A 74 -10.89 13.35 -9.01
CA VAL A 74 -9.98 13.37 -7.87
C VAL A 74 -10.77 13.46 -6.57
N TRP A 75 -10.38 12.67 -5.58
CA TRP A 75 -10.94 12.71 -4.24
C TRP A 75 -10.77 14.10 -3.62
N GLY A 76 -11.86 14.71 -3.16
CA GLY A 76 -11.83 16.01 -2.52
C GLY A 76 -11.39 17.17 -3.43
N GLY A 77 -11.42 17.01 -4.76
CA GLY A 77 -11.01 18.07 -5.70
C GLY A 77 -11.80 19.38 -5.61
N ASN A 78 -13.00 19.36 -5.01
CA ASN A 78 -13.81 20.56 -4.74
C ASN A 78 -13.49 21.22 -3.39
N LYS A 79 -12.65 20.59 -2.55
CA LYS A 79 -12.36 21.09 -1.21
C LYS A 79 -11.56 22.39 -1.32
N ARG A 80 -12.15 23.47 -0.80
CA ARG A 80 -11.50 24.77 -0.66
C ARG A 80 -11.22 25.05 0.80
N GLU A 81 -10.22 25.88 1.06
CA GLU A 81 -9.94 26.36 2.42
C GLU A 81 -11.14 27.16 2.95
N ALA A 82 -11.44 27.00 4.24
CA ALA A 82 -12.61 27.62 4.87
C ALA A 82 -12.51 29.16 4.91
N PHE A 83 -11.29 29.69 4.95
CA PHE A 83 -11.01 31.11 4.97
C PHE A 83 -10.17 31.51 3.75
N PRO A 84 -10.36 32.72 3.21
CA PRO A 84 -9.50 33.22 2.13
C PRO A 84 -8.08 33.42 2.66
N VAL A 85 -7.11 32.84 1.96
CA VAL A 85 -5.69 32.99 2.29
C VAL A 85 -5.13 34.24 1.63
N SER A 86 -4.41 35.07 2.40
CA SER A 86 -3.68 36.21 1.84
C SER A 86 -2.50 35.75 0.97
N ALA A 87 -2.19 36.50 -0.09
CA ALA A 87 -1.09 36.15 -0.99
C ALA A 87 0.27 36.08 -0.26
N GLU A 88 0.47 36.89 0.78
CA GLU A 88 1.66 36.86 1.62
C GLU A 88 1.77 35.55 2.40
N TYR A 89 0.71 35.15 3.11
CA TYR A 89 0.68 33.91 3.87
C TYR A 89 0.88 32.69 2.97
N TYR A 90 0.25 32.66 1.79
CA TYR A 90 0.45 31.60 0.81
C TYR A 90 1.92 31.47 0.38
N LYS A 91 2.57 32.59 0.04
CA LYS A 91 4.00 32.60 -0.34
C LYS A 91 4.90 32.15 0.80
N GLN A 92 4.58 32.54 2.04
CA GLN A 92 5.31 32.10 3.22
C GLN A 92 5.19 30.58 3.41
N GLN A 93 3.98 30.02 3.28
CA GLN A 93 3.74 28.57 3.33
C GLN A 93 4.51 27.82 2.24
N GLN A 94 4.51 28.32 1.00
CA GLN A 94 5.30 27.73 -0.09
C GLN A 94 6.79 27.76 0.20
N ARG A 95 7.31 28.86 0.77
CA ARG A 95 8.71 28.96 1.18
C ARG A 95 9.04 27.93 2.26
N LEU A 96 8.21 27.80 3.29
CA LEU A 96 8.39 26.82 4.37
C LEU A 96 8.34 25.38 3.85
N LYS A 97 7.38 25.08 2.95
CA LYS A 97 7.29 23.77 2.28
C LYS A 97 8.55 23.47 1.47
N GLY A 98 9.05 24.44 0.71
CA GLY A 98 10.30 24.29 -0.05
C GLY A 98 11.53 24.12 0.84
N MET A 99 11.58 24.80 1.99
CA MET A 99 12.63 24.60 2.99
C MET A 99 12.60 23.20 3.58
N ARG A 100 11.42 22.69 3.95
CA ARG A 100 11.24 21.31 4.42
C ARG A 100 11.70 20.30 3.37
N LYS A 101 11.22 20.42 2.13
CA LYS A 101 11.58 19.48 1.05
C LYS A 101 13.09 19.43 0.82
N ARG A 102 13.77 20.58 0.81
CA ARG A 102 15.24 20.63 0.66
C ARG A 102 15.98 20.02 1.84
N ALA A 103 15.46 20.17 3.06
CA ALA A 103 16.05 19.54 4.23
C ALA A 103 15.86 18.02 4.20
N GLU A 104 14.68 17.55 3.81
CA GLU A 104 14.35 16.14 3.64
C GLU A 104 15.21 15.46 2.55
N GLU A 105 15.40 16.14 1.41
CA GLU A 105 16.31 15.68 0.36
C GLU A 105 17.75 15.53 0.89
N LYS A 106 18.24 16.51 1.65
CA LYS A 106 19.57 16.42 2.27
C LYS A 106 19.69 15.30 3.30
N ILE A 107 18.62 15.01 4.05
CA ILE A 107 18.58 13.89 5.00
C ILE A 107 18.65 12.57 4.22
N ARG A 108 17.83 12.42 3.17
CA ARG A 108 17.83 11.23 2.31
C ARG A 108 19.21 10.98 1.70
N ASP A 109 19.85 12.01 1.17
CA ASP A 109 21.19 11.88 0.59
C ASP A 109 22.22 11.41 1.64
N ALA A 110 22.12 11.89 2.88
CA ALA A 110 22.97 11.43 3.98
C ALA A 110 22.65 9.97 4.42
N GLU A 111 21.39 9.55 4.36
CA GLU A 111 20.99 8.17 4.62
C GLU A 111 21.50 7.21 3.54
N ASP A 112 21.42 7.62 2.26
CA ASP A 112 21.93 6.87 1.11
C ASP A 112 23.47 6.68 1.21
N GLU A 113 24.21 7.65 1.74
CA GLU A 113 25.65 7.52 2.04
C GLU A 113 25.96 6.50 3.15
N VAL A 114 25.04 6.32 4.11
CA VAL A 114 25.21 5.38 5.24
C VAL A 114 24.88 3.94 4.84
N VAL A 115 24.14 3.71 3.75
CA VAL A 115 23.89 2.35 3.24
C VAL A 115 25.23 1.74 2.81
N ASN A 116 25.79 0.94 3.70
CA ASN A 116 27.09 0.29 3.55
C ASN A 116 27.23 -0.32 2.14
N VAL A 117 28.22 0.17 1.40
CA VAL A 117 28.75 -0.50 0.22
C VAL A 117 29.00 -1.95 0.60
N LEU A 118 28.32 -2.88 -0.06
CA LEU A 118 28.56 -4.31 0.13
C LEU A 118 30.05 -4.55 -0.07
N GLU A 119 30.75 -4.91 1.00
CA GLU A 119 32.16 -5.29 0.90
C GLU A 119 32.24 -6.40 -0.15
N HIS A 120 33.12 -6.21 -1.13
CA HIS A 120 33.43 -7.27 -2.08
C HIS A 120 34.03 -8.42 -1.27
N LYS A 121 33.20 -9.40 -0.89
CA LYS A 121 33.68 -10.64 -0.31
C LYS A 121 34.66 -11.23 -1.31
N GLN A 122 35.96 -11.21 -0.97
CA GLN A 122 36.95 -11.95 -1.72
C GLN A 122 36.43 -13.37 -1.85
N GLN A 123 36.29 -13.83 -3.09
CA GLN A 123 35.85 -15.16 -3.37
C GLN A 123 36.97 -16.09 -2.89
N GLU A 124 36.77 -16.72 -1.73
CA GLU A 124 37.72 -17.66 -1.14
C GLU A 124 38.08 -18.72 -2.22
N PRO A 125 39.36 -18.88 -2.58
CA PRO A 125 39.76 -19.65 -3.77
C PRO A 125 39.40 -21.14 -3.70
N TRP A 126 39.10 -21.66 -2.51
CA TRP A 126 38.67 -23.04 -2.30
C TRP A 126 37.16 -23.27 -2.52
N LEU A 127 36.37 -22.22 -2.78
CA LEU A 127 34.94 -22.33 -3.11
C LEU A 127 34.66 -22.62 -4.59
N GLU A 128 35.68 -22.65 -5.47
CA GLU A 128 35.50 -22.89 -6.90
C GLU A 128 35.04 -24.32 -7.24
N ASN A 129 35.33 -25.28 -6.36
CA ASN A 129 35.08 -26.71 -6.60
C ASN A 129 33.88 -27.27 -5.82
N ILE A 130 33.12 -26.42 -5.11
CA ILE A 130 31.95 -26.85 -4.37
C ILE A 130 30.72 -26.68 -5.27
N TYR A 131 30.06 -27.80 -5.60
CA TYR A 131 28.79 -27.79 -6.34
C TYR A 131 27.77 -26.93 -5.60
N ARG A 132 27.39 -25.79 -6.19
CA ARG A 132 26.28 -24.97 -5.73
C ARG A 132 25.02 -25.35 -6.51
N PRO A 133 23.95 -25.80 -5.85
CA PRO A 133 22.70 -26.08 -6.56
C PRO A 133 22.17 -24.76 -7.13
N VAL A 134 22.07 -24.67 -8.46
CA VAL A 134 21.37 -23.58 -9.14
C VAL A 134 19.86 -23.83 -9.01
N GLY A 135 19.24 -23.16 -8.06
CA GLY A 135 17.81 -23.18 -7.77
C GLY A 135 17.49 -22.24 -6.61
N ASN A 136 16.21 -21.97 -6.36
CA ASN A 136 15.73 -21.26 -5.18
C ASN A 136 16.06 -22.09 -3.92
N ALA A 137 17.30 -22.02 -3.46
CA ALA A 137 17.67 -22.51 -2.16
C ALA A 137 17.08 -21.53 -1.14
N VAL A 138 15.95 -21.92 -0.55
CA VAL A 138 15.42 -21.26 0.64
C VAL A 138 16.53 -21.34 1.68
N ILE A 139 17.10 -20.19 2.03
CA ILE A 139 17.93 -20.07 3.22
C ILE A 139 16.98 -20.43 4.35
N VAL A 140 17.13 -21.64 4.91
CA VAL A 140 16.48 -21.98 6.17
C VAL A 140 17.09 -21.01 7.15
N GLN A 141 16.36 -19.93 7.47
CA GLN A 141 16.70 -19.07 8.59
C GLN A 141 16.85 -20.01 9.77
N GLN A 142 18.03 -20.02 10.37
CA GLN A 142 18.17 -20.60 11.70
C GLN A 142 17.08 -19.94 12.53
N PRO A 143 16.27 -20.70 13.27
CA PRO A 143 15.30 -20.08 14.16
C PRO A 143 16.09 -19.09 14.98
N VAL A 144 15.69 -17.82 14.91
CA VAL A 144 16.10 -16.82 15.89
C VAL A 144 15.85 -17.51 17.21
N ALA A 145 16.88 -17.71 18.02
CA ALA A 145 16.67 -18.16 19.38
C ALA A 145 15.81 -17.06 20.00
N ASP A 146 14.52 -17.33 20.09
CA ASP A 146 13.54 -16.44 20.68
C ASP A 146 14.11 -15.97 22.01
N ASP A 147 13.96 -14.67 22.29
CA ASP A 147 14.33 -14.03 23.54
C ASP A 147 13.96 -14.94 24.73
N GLU A 148 14.78 -14.96 25.79
CA GLU A 148 14.48 -15.72 27.01
C GLU A 148 12.99 -15.52 27.36
N PRO A 149 12.20 -16.60 27.53
CA PRO A 149 10.79 -16.48 27.80
C PRO A 149 10.61 -15.62 29.05
N ASP A 150 9.86 -14.55 28.90
CA ASP A 150 9.54 -13.65 29.98
C ASP A 150 8.76 -14.39 31.09
N GLU A 151 8.94 -13.96 32.34
CA GLU A 151 8.40 -14.67 33.52
C GLU A 151 6.87 -14.93 33.43
N GLU A 152 6.17 -14.07 32.69
CA GLU A 152 4.74 -14.19 32.42
C GLU A 152 4.41 -15.36 31.49
N TYR A 153 5.23 -15.62 30.46
CA TYR A 153 5.08 -16.76 29.56
C TYR A 153 5.27 -18.08 30.30
N GLU A 154 6.33 -18.19 31.10
CA GLU A 154 6.64 -19.40 31.87
C GLU A 154 5.52 -19.73 32.87
N ARG A 155 4.97 -18.71 33.53
CA ARG A 155 3.84 -18.84 34.47
C ARG A 155 2.58 -19.32 33.78
N ASN A 156 2.27 -18.76 32.60
CA ASN A 156 1.10 -19.16 31.82
C ASN A 156 1.23 -20.58 31.28
N PHE A 157 2.44 -20.98 30.86
CA PHE A 157 2.75 -22.33 30.41
C PHE A 157 2.55 -23.38 31.51
N GLN A 158 3.11 -23.14 32.71
CA GLN A 158 2.94 -24.05 33.85
C GLN A 158 1.46 -24.19 34.26
N ARG A 159 0.70 -23.10 34.24
CA ARG A 159 -0.73 -23.12 34.52
C ARG A 159 -1.50 -23.95 33.50
N GLY A 160 -1.15 -23.84 32.22
CA GLY A 160 -1.74 -24.65 31.14
C GLY A 160 -1.51 -26.14 31.33
N LEU A 161 -0.30 -26.54 31.74
CA LEU A 161 0.04 -27.93 32.03
C LEU A 161 -0.78 -28.51 33.19
N GLN A 162 -0.92 -27.76 34.29
CA GLN A 162 -1.72 -28.20 35.44
C GLN A 162 -3.20 -28.40 35.07
N LEU A 163 -3.75 -27.52 34.23
CA LEU A 163 -5.13 -27.65 33.74
C LEU A 163 -5.30 -28.86 32.82
N LEU A 164 -4.32 -29.15 31.96
CA LEU A 164 -4.32 -30.34 31.12
C LEU A 164 -4.23 -31.62 31.95
N GLU A 165 -3.36 -31.65 32.95
CA GLU A 165 -3.22 -32.78 33.87
C GLU A 165 -4.52 -33.00 34.65
N ALA A 166 -5.13 -31.92 35.16
CA ALA A 166 -6.43 -32.00 35.83
C ALA A 166 -7.51 -32.55 34.89
N LYS A 167 -7.54 -32.06 33.65
CA LYS A 167 -8.51 -32.51 32.63
C LYS A 167 -8.28 -33.95 32.19
N LEU A 168 -7.03 -34.42 32.15
CA LEU A 168 -6.69 -35.81 31.88
C LEU A 168 -7.11 -36.71 33.05
N LYS A 169 -6.87 -36.30 34.30
CA LYS A 169 -7.34 -37.01 35.51
C LYS A 169 -8.87 -37.06 35.59
N GLU A 170 -9.54 -36.00 35.17
CA GLU A 170 -11.02 -35.93 35.16
C GLU A 170 -11.63 -36.80 34.04
N ASN A 171 -10.89 -37.04 32.96
CA ASN A 171 -11.33 -37.89 31.84
C ASN A 171 -10.68 -39.28 31.85
N ASP A 172 -10.05 -39.70 32.96
CA ASP A 172 -9.45 -41.01 33.07
C ASP A 172 -10.52 -42.03 33.51
N PRO A 173 -10.96 -42.97 32.65
CA PRO A 173 -12.04 -43.90 32.98
C PRO A 173 -11.60 -45.03 33.93
N LEU A 174 -10.40 -44.95 34.51
CA LEU A 174 -9.81 -45.95 35.38
C LEU A 174 -9.28 -45.42 36.73
N ALA A 175 -9.59 -44.17 37.08
CA ALA A 175 -9.34 -43.58 38.41
C ALA A 175 -10.57 -43.70 39.34
#